data_AF-A0A6P1ABT8-F1
#
_entry.id   AF-A0A6P1ABT8-F1
#
_cell.length_a   1.000
_cell.length_b   1.000
_cell.length_c   1.000
_cell.angle_alpha   90.00
_cell.angle_beta   90.00
_cell.angle_gamma   90.00
#
_symmetry.space_group_name_H-M   'P 1'
#
loop_
_entity.id
_entity.type
_entity.pdbx_description
1 polymer ?
#
loop_
_entity_poly.entity_id
_entity_poly.type
_entity_poly.pdbx_seq_one_letter_code
_entity_poly.pdbx_strand_id
1 'polypeptide(L)'
;MPNGSPKFTLVLTKQAEKQLNYLPISTRRQYQKAFSLFCQEGASYRSLRTHRYRKKGKNLWSSSASMSKRFYWHYTTNRTVVVINIDSH
;
A
#
# COMPACT_ATOMS: atom_id res chain seq x y z
N MET A 1 -8.80 -5.60 -19.73
CA MET A 1 -9.06 -4.76 -18.54
C MET A 1 -9.72 -5.64 -17.50
N PRO A 2 -9.21 -5.82 -16.28
CA PRO A 2 -9.90 -6.62 -15.29
C PRO A 2 -11.16 -5.87 -14.84
N ASN A 3 -12.32 -6.38 -15.24
CA ASN A 3 -13.66 -5.91 -14.90
C ASN A 3 -14.11 -6.52 -13.57
N GLY A 4 -13.65 -5.98 -12.45
CA GLY A 4 -14.05 -6.43 -11.11
C GLY A 4 -14.14 -5.27 -10.13
N SER A 5 -15.15 -5.30 -9.26
CA SER A 5 -15.23 -4.40 -8.11
C SER A 5 -13.98 -4.57 -7.23
N PRO A 6 -13.45 -3.48 -6.64
CA PRO A 6 -12.26 -3.58 -5.80
C PRO A 6 -12.52 -4.53 -4.62
N LYS A 7 -11.63 -5.51 -4.44
CA LYS A 7 -11.70 -6.50 -3.35
C LYS A 7 -11.38 -5.89 -1.99
N PHE A 8 -10.57 -4.82 -1.99
CA PHE A 8 -10.11 -4.11 -0.79
C PHE A 8 -10.27 -2.59 -0.97
N THR A 9 -10.57 -1.92 0.14
CA THR A 9 -10.56 -0.45 0.22
C THR A 9 -9.22 0.00 0.79
N LEU A 10 -8.52 0.92 0.13
CA LEU A 10 -7.26 1.46 0.62
C LEU A 10 -7.47 2.90 1.09
N VAL A 11 -7.04 3.17 2.32
CA VAL A 11 -7.11 4.50 2.96
C VAL A 11 -5.70 4.92 3.37
N LEU A 12 -5.36 6.18 3.12
CA LEU A 12 -4.11 6.79 3.54
C LEU A 12 -4.32 7.50 4.88
N THR A 13 -3.39 7.36 5.82
CA THR A 13 -3.35 8.29 6.96
C THR A 13 -2.94 9.69 6.50
N LYS A 14 -3.26 10.73 7.28
CA LYS A 14 -2.80 12.10 7.00
C LYS A 14 -1.28 12.18 6.79
N GLN A 15 -0.53 11.39 7.55
CA GLN A 15 0.92 11.30 7.40
C GLN A 15 1.31 10.69 6.04
N ALA A 16 0.75 9.53 5.69
CA ALA A 16 1.05 8.85 4.44
C ALA A 16 0.63 9.68 3.22
N GLU A 17 -0.50 10.39 3.30
CA GLU A 17 -0.95 11.32 2.27
C GLU A 17 0.04 12.49 2.10
N LYS A 18 0.49 13.11 3.20
CA LYS A 18 1.51 14.16 3.16
C LYS A 18 2.82 13.65 2.53
N GLN A 19 3.26 12.44 2.90
CA GLN A 19 4.45 11.82 2.31
C GLN A 19 4.27 11.58 0.81
N LEU A 20 3.12 11.04 0.39
CA LEU A 20 2.82 10.84 -1.03
C LEU A 20 2.86 12.16 -1.81
N ASN A 21 2.27 13.21 -1.25
CA ASN A 21 2.18 14.52 -1.90
C ASN A 21 3.54 15.23 -2.03
N TYR A 22 4.49 14.94 -1.12
CA TYR A 22 5.85 15.47 -1.19
C TYR A 22 6.72 14.82 -2.28
N LEU A 23 6.29 13.66 -2.81
CA LEU A 23 7.05 12.93 -3.82
C LEU A 23 6.89 13.50 -5.23
N PRO A 24 7.92 13.37 -6.09
CA PRO A 24 7.81 13.70 -7.50
C PRO A 24 6.65 12.96 -8.17
N ILE A 25 6.01 13.60 -9.15
CA ILE A 25 4.80 13.08 -9.83
C ILE A 25 5.02 11.66 -10.37
N SER A 26 6.19 11.39 -10.95
CA SER A 26 6.57 10.07 -11.47
C SER A 26 6.57 8.99 -10.38
N THR A 27 7.08 9.30 -9.20
CA THR A 27 7.08 8.43 -8.03
C THR A 27 5.67 8.22 -7.50
N ARG A 28 4.85 9.27 -7.40
CA ARG A 28 3.45 9.14 -6.99
C ARG A 28 2.66 8.18 -7.87
N ARG A 29 2.88 8.24 -9.20
CA ARG A 29 2.24 7.32 -10.16
C ARG A 29 2.61 5.85 -9.90
N GLN A 30 3.84 5.56 -9.48
CA GLN A 30 4.25 4.20 -9.11
C GLN A 30 3.48 3.69 -7.89
N TYR A 31 3.34 4.53 -6.85
CA TYR A 31 2.51 4.20 -5.69
C TYR A 31 1.04 4.04 -6.04
N GLN A 32 0.47 4.95 -6.83
CA GLN A 32 -0.92 4.86 -7.27
C GLN A 32 -1.19 3.54 -8.02
N LYS A 33 -0.29 3.15 -8.92
CA LYS A 33 -0.39 1.85 -9.62
C LYS A 33 -0.35 0.67 -8.64
N ALA A 34 0.56 0.71 -7.67
CA ALA A 34 0.65 -0.32 -6.64
C ALA A 34 -0.61 -0.36 -5.75
N PHE A 35 -1.19 0.79 -5.41
CA PHE A 35 -2.44 0.89 -4.65
C PHE A 35 -3.62 0.34 -5.45
N SER A 36 -3.74 0.67 -6.73
CA SER A 36 -4.78 0.10 -7.60
C SER A 36 -4.68 -1.42 -7.69
N LEU A 37 -3.46 -1.95 -7.89
CA LEU A 37 -3.21 -3.40 -7.87
C LEU A 37 -3.57 -4.02 -6.52
N PHE A 38 -3.22 -3.35 -5.42
CA PHE A 38 -3.58 -3.79 -4.09
C PHE A 38 -5.10 -3.86 -3.90
N CYS A 39 -5.84 -2.81 -4.29
CA CYS A 39 -7.30 -2.80 -4.18
C CYS A 39 -7.96 -3.94 -4.98
N GLN A 40 -7.35 -4.33 -6.11
CA GLN A 40 -7.87 -5.38 -6.99
C GLN A 40 -7.50 -6.79 -6.54
N GLU A 41 -6.27 -7.02 -6.12
CA GLU A 41 -5.72 -8.36 -5.88
C GLU A 41 -5.36 -8.65 -4.42
N GLY A 42 -5.18 -7.60 -3.63
CA GLY A 42 -4.79 -7.68 -2.23
C GLY A 42 -3.33 -8.09 -2.02
N ALA A 43 -3.01 -8.36 -0.75
CA ALA A 43 -1.67 -8.66 -0.27
C ALA A 43 -1.01 -9.90 -0.90
N SER A 44 -1.80 -10.84 -1.42
CA SER A 44 -1.30 -12.08 -2.04
C SER A 44 -0.74 -11.88 -3.45
N TYR A 45 -0.91 -10.70 -4.05
CA TYR A 45 -0.38 -10.42 -5.37
C TYR A 45 1.15 -10.38 -5.36
N ARG A 46 1.78 -11.29 -6.10
CA ARG A 46 3.23 -11.55 -6.01
C ARG A 46 4.10 -10.33 -6.29
N SER A 47 3.69 -9.44 -7.19
CA SER A 47 4.50 -8.25 -7.53
C SER A 47 4.56 -7.21 -6.40
N LEU A 48 3.59 -7.23 -5.48
CA LEU A 48 3.58 -6.35 -4.31
C LEU A 48 4.55 -6.81 -3.23
N ARG A 49 5.16 -8.02 -3.35
CA ARG A 49 6.18 -8.54 -2.43
C ARG A 49 5.83 -8.26 -0.98
N THR A 50 4.62 -8.65 -0.58
CA THR A 50 4.09 -8.30 0.72
C THR A 50 4.80 -9.09 1.81
N HIS A 51 5.34 -8.40 2.81
CA HIS A 51 5.90 -9.03 4.01
C HIS A 51 5.12 -8.58 5.23
N ARG A 52 4.80 -9.54 6.10
CA ARG A 52 4.20 -9.32 7.42
C ARG A 52 5.29 -9.30 8.48
N TYR A 53 5.21 -8.35 9.41
CA TYR A 53 6.06 -8.30 10.60
C TYR A 53 5.25 -7.85 11.82
N ARG A 54 5.74 -8.20 13.02
CA ARG A 54 5.10 -7.80 14.29
C ARG A 54 5.86 -6.62 14.89
N LYS A 55 5.16 -5.52 15.17
CA LYS A 55 5.72 -4.36 15.87
C LYS A 55 4.84 -4.01 17.06
N LYS A 56 5.41 -4.05 18.27
CA LYS A 56 4.70 -3.73 19.54
C LYS A 56 3.35 -4.46 19.68
N GLY A 57 3.33 -5.77 19.38
CA GLY A 57 2.12 -6.60 19.45
C GLY A 57 1.12 -6.42 18.30
N LYS A 58 1.31 -5.45 17.40
CA LYS A 58 0.45 -5.23 16.23
C LYS A 58 1.03 -5.90 14.99
N ASN A 59 0.16 -6.46 14.16
CA ASN A 59 0.56 -6.92 12.83
C ASN A 59 0.71 -5.69 11.92
N LEU A 60 1.86 -5.60 11.27
CA LEU A 60 2.16 -4.58 10.27
C LEU A 60 2.66 -5.27 9.01
N TRP A 61 2.32 -4.72 7.86
CA TRP A 61 2.71 -5.25 6.57
C TRP A 61 3.48 -4.19 5.80
N SER A 62 4.33 -4.66 4.91
CA SER A 62 5.01 -3.83 3.91
C SER A 62 4.78 -4.43 2.54
N SER A 63 4.53 -3.57 1.56
CA SER A 63 4.41 -3.95 0.16
C SER A 63 5.27 -3.03 -0.70
N SER A 64 5.78 -3.57 -1.80
CA SER A 64 6.59 -2.86 -2.78
C SER A 64 5.71 -2.12 -3.78
N ALA A 65 6.00 -0.84 -3.99
CA ALA A 65 5.51 -0.08 -5.14
C ALA A 65 6.49 -0.14 -6.32
N SER A 66 7.78 -0.35 -6.04
CA SER A 66 8.83 -0.68 -7.02
C SER A 66 10.00 -1.39 -6.32
N MET A 67 11.15 -1.55 -6.99
CA MET A 67 12.33 -2.17 -6.39
C MET A 67 12.87 -1.39 -5.17
N SER A 68 12.86 -0.06 -5.20
CA SER A 68 13.35 0.78 -4.09
C SER A 68 12.25 1.38 -3.22
N LYS A 69 10.98 1.24 -3.62
CA LYS A 69 9.86 1.96 -3.01
C LYS A 69 8.93 1.00 -2.28
N ARG A 70 8.66 1.29 -1.01
CA ARG A 70 7.78 0.49 -0.16
C ARG A 70 6.70 1.37 0.47
N PHE A 71 5.60 0.74 0.86
CA PHE A 71 4.60 1.34 1.71
C PHE A 71 4.21 0.35 2.81
N TYR A 72 3.89 0.90 3.97
CA TYR A 72 3.58 0.14 5.17
C TYR A 72 2.12 0.32 5.52
N TRP A 73 1.47 -0.77 5.88
CA TRP A 73 0.03 -0.77 6.03
C TRP A 73 -0.42 -1.85 7.02
N HIS A 74 -1.62 -1.70 7.56
CA HIS A 74 -2.28 -2.74 8.33
C HIS A 74 -3.72 -2.94 7.88
N TYR A 75 -4.23 -4.15 8.10
CA TYR A 75 -5.66 -4.40 7.97
C TYR A 75 -6.41 -3.73 9.11
N THR A 76 -7.59 -3.23 8.78
CA THR A 76 -8.67 -2.96 9.74
C THR A 76 -9.82 -3.94 9.47
N THR A 77 -10.97 -3.73 10.10
CA THR A 77 -12.19 -4.47 9.78
C THR A 77 -12.63 -4.24 8.32
N ASN A 78 -13.40 -5.18 7.77
CA ASN A 78 -14.07 -5.09 6.47
C ASN A 78 -13.18 -4.93 5.22
N ARG A 79 -12.04 -5.65 5.15
CA ARG A 79 -11.13 -5.61 3.98
C ARG A 79 -10.58 -4.21 3.66
N THR A 80 -10.56 -3.35 4.68
CA THR A 80 -9.93 -2.03 4.57
C THR A 80 -8.46 -2.13 4.96
N VAL A 81 -7.62 -1.51 4.13
CA VAL A 81 -6.18 -1.41 4.30
C VAL A 81 -5.83 0.03 4.58
N VAL A 82 -5.18 0.26 5.71
CA VAL A 82 -4.74 1.59 6.12
C VAL A 82 -3.23 1.69 5.89
N VAL A 83 -2.84 2.52 4.93
CA VAL A 83 -1.44 2.84 4.65
C VAL A 83 -0.98 3.91 5.63
N ILE A 84 -0.01 3.54 6.47
CA ILE A 84 0.46 4.38 7.58
C ILE A 84 1.76 5.12 7.26
N ASN A 85 2.55 4.61 6.32
CA ASN A 85 3.85 5.19 5.97
C ASN A 85 4.24 4.83 4.53
N ILE A 86 4.88 5.76 3.84
CA ILE A 86 5.42 5.61 2.51
C ILE A 86 6.92 5.87 2.57
N ASP A 87 7.68 4.94 2.00
CA ASP A 87 9.12 4.91 2.06
C ASP A 87 9.68 4.81 0.64
N SER A 88 10.24 5.92 0.19
CA SER A 88 10.95 6.04 -1.08
C SER A 88 12.41 6.34 -0.79
N HIS A 89 13.16 5.30 -0.45
CA HIS A 89 14.61 5.34 -0.46
C HIS A 89 15.15 5.64 -1.86
#